data_AF-A0A2A4P1L3-F1
#
_entry.id   AF-A0A2A4P1L3-F1
#
_cell.length_a   1.000
_cell.length_b   1.000
_cell.length_c   1.000
_cell.angle_alpha   90.00
_cell.angle_beta   90.00
_cell.angle_gamma   90.00
#
_symmetry.space_group_name_H-M   'P 1'
#
loop_
_entity.id
_entity.type
_entity.pdbx_description
1 polymer ?
#
loop_
_entity_poly.entity_id
_entity_poly.type
_entity_poly.pdbx_seq_one_letter_code
_entity_poly.pdbx_strand_id
1 'polypeptide(L)'
;MNTLEKLRYPIGTPNIPKTITAANVKNWTSIISNFPEKLRLLTLHLSEDQLNTVYRKDGWTIRQVIHHCYDSHHNSYTRFKWALTEDEPVIKTYNEKKWAALFDTKQAPIQLSINGLQALHAKWVYLLEGMTPNDFKKTFVHPDGNEHVSLAENTGIYAWHCEHHFAHIFLLLQKKQWV
;
A
#
# COMPACT_ATOMS: atom_id res chain seq x y z
N MET A 1 1.02 -21.38 11.25
CA MET A 1 1.37 -20.79 9.95
C MET A 1 2.56 -21.50 9.37
N ASN A 2 2.42 -22.02 8.14
CA ASN A 2 3.54 -22.65 7.43
C ASN A 2 4.57 -21.57 6.99
N THR A 3 5.77 -22.00 6.59
CA THR A 3 6.87 -21.08 6.21
C THR A 3 6.49 -20.12 5.09
N LEU A 4 5.63 -20.54 4.16
CA LEU A 4 5.16 -19.72 3.04
C LEU A 4 4.19 -18.62 3.50
N GLU A 5 3.31 -18.92 4.45
CA GLU A 5 2.42 -17.91 5.04
C GLU A 5 3.18 -16.83 5.79
N LYS A 6 4.24 -17.20 6.52
CA LYS A 6 5.11 -16.23 7.20
C LYS A 6 5.81 -15.30 6.21
N LEU A 7 6.21 -15.80 5.05
CA LEU A 7 6.77 -14.97 3.98
C LEU A 7 5.70 -14.13 3.27
N ARG A 8 4.47 -14.62 3.18
CA ARG A 8 3.35 -13.88 2.60
C ARG A 8 2.89 -12.75 3.51
N TYR A 9 2.83 -12.96 4.82
CA TYR A 9 2.40 -11.98 5.84
C TYR A 9 3.50 -11.79 6.90
N PRO A 10 4.63 -11.15 6.55
CA PRO A 10 5.80 -11.03 7.44
C PRO A 10 5.52 -10.23 8.71
N ILE A 11 4.51 -9.36 8.68
CA ILE A 11 4.06 -8.54 9.81
C ILE A 11 2.64 -8.89 10.28
N GLY A 12 2.15 -10.08 9.90
CA GLY A 12 0.75 -10.48 10.12
C GLY A 12 -0.23 -9.79 9.16
N THR A 13 -1.52 -9.98 9.40
CA THR A 13 -2.63 -9.36 8.65
C THR A 13 -2.99 -7.99 9.25
N PRO A 14 -3.77 -7.15 8.55
CA PRO A 14 -4.30 -5.92 9.14
C PRO A 14 -5.00 -6.21 10.47
N ASN A 15 -4.69 -5.44 11.50
CA ASN A 15 -5.36 -5.49 12.79
C ASN A 15 -5.93 -4.11 13.10
N ILE A 16 -7.10 -3.82 12.52
CA ILE A 16 -7.78 -2.54 12.70
C ILE A 16 -8.67 -2.63 13.94
N PRO A 17 -8.50 -1.73 14.94
CA PRO A 17 -9.35 -1.76 16.13
C PRO A 17 -10.79 -1.40 15.78
N LYS A 18 -11.76 -2.01 16.46
CA LYS A 18 -13.19 -1.69 16.31
C LYS A 18 -13.49 -0.21 16.59
N THR A 19 -12.79 0.37 17.58
CA THR A 19 -12.88 1.79 17.89
C THR A 19 -11.62 2.48 17.40
N ILE A 20 -11.75 3.27 16.34
CA ILE A 20 -10.66 4.02 15.75
C ILE A 20 -10.60 5.41 16.39
N THR A 21 -9.49 5.73 17.04
CA THR A 21 -9.25 7.03 17.68
C THR A 21 -8.53 8.00 16.72
N ALA A 22 -8.59 9.30 17.03
CA ALA A 22 -7.79 10.31 16.33
C ALA A 22 -6.28 10.02 16.41
N ALA A 23 -5.80 9.43 17.51
CA ALA A 23 -4.42 9.02 17.65
C ALA A 23 -4.06 7.86 16.69
N ASN A 24 -4.97 6.91 16.46
CA ASN A 24 -4.77 5.86 15.46
C ASN A 24 -4.63 6.46 14.07
N VAL A 25 -5.57 7.32 13.67
CA VAL A 25 -5.54 8.00 12.36
C VAL A 25 -4.26 8.80 12.19
N LYS A 26 -3.87 9.60 13.19
CA LYS A 26 -2.62 10.37 13.16
C LYS A 26 -1.39 9.48 12.96
N ASN A 27 -1.31 8.36 13.66
CA ASN A 27 -0.20 7.41 13.51
C ASN A 27 -0.19 6.78 12.11
N TRP A 28 -1.35 6.36 11.60
CA TRP A 28 -1.46 5.76 10.27
C TRP A 28 -1.13 6.77 9.15
N THR A 29 -1.60 8.01 9.27
CA THR A 29 -1.23 9.09 8.35
C THR A 29 0.29 9.33 8.36
N SER A 30 0.95 9.27 9.52
CA SER A 30 2.41 9.36 9.62
C SER A 30 3.12 8.21 8.89
N ILE A 31 2.62 6.97 9.04
CA ILE A 31 3.16 5.80 8.31
C ILE A 31 3.03 6.02 6.80
N ILE A 32 1.85 6.41 6.33
CA ILE A 32 1.60 6.70 4.91
C ILE A 32 2.54 7.81 4.43
N SER A 33 2.71 8.89 5.19
CA SER A 33 3.59 10.01 4.84
C SER A 33 5.06 9.58 4.65
N ASN A 34 5.57 8.73 5.54
CA ASN A 34 6.98 8.32 5.53
C ASN A 34 7.29 7.20 4.52
N PHE A 35 6.29 6.45 4.07
CA PHE A 35 6.48 5.25 3.24
C PHE A 35 7.28 5.49 1.94
N PRO A 36 6.99 6.51 1.10
CA PRO A 36 7.70 6.69 -0.16
C PRO A 36 9.20 6.91 0.02
N GLU A 37 9.59 7.68 1.04
CA GLU A 37 11.00 7.95 1.33
C GLU A 37 11.72 6.72 1.91
N LYS A 38 11.06 6.00 2.84
CA LYS A 38 11.57 4.71 3.32
C LYS A 38 11.83 3.75 2.17
N LEU A 39 10.86 3.63 1.24
CA LEU A 39 10.99 2.75 0.08
C LEU A 39 12.11 3.21 -0.86
N ARG A 40 12.20 4.52 -1.15
CA ARG A 40 13.27 5.10 -1.99
C ARG A 40 14.66 4.78 -1.43
N LEU A 41 14.86 4.98 -0.13
CA LEU A 41 16.14 4.71 0.53
C LEU A 41 16.48 3.22 0.51
N LEU A 42 15.49 2.35 0.77
CA LEU A 42 15.67 0.91 0.75
C LEU A 42 16.12 0.37 -0.62
N THR A 43 15.70 1.02 -1.71
CA THR A 43 15.93 0.55 -3.08
C THR A 43 16.98 1.35 -3.84
N LEU A 44 17.60 2.36 -3.21
CA LEU A 44 18.47 3.35 -3.88
C LEU A 44 19.67 2.74 -4.61
N HIS A 45 20.22 1.65 -4.07
CA HIS A 45 21.46 1.02 -4.56
C HIS A 45 21.22 -0.37 -5.16
N LEU A 46 19.97 -0.75 -5.41
CA LEU A 46 19.67 -2.06 -5.96
C LEU A 46 20.02 -2.13 -7.45
N SER A 47 20.71 -3.19 -7.85
CA SER A 47 20.96 -3.50 -9.26
C SER A 47 19.71 -4.02 -9.96
N GLU A 48 19.71 -4.03 -11.29
CA GLU A 48 18.62 -4.61 -12.09
C GLU A 48 18.34 -6.08 -11.73
N ASP A 49 19.37 -6.89 -11.49
CA ASP A 49 19.23 -8.29 -11.07
C ASP A 49 18.60 -8.42 -9.68
N GLN A 50 18.97 -7.52 -8.74
CA GLN A 50 18.35 -7.48 -7.42
C GLN A 50 16.87 -7.09 -7.52
N LEU A 51 16.55 -6.06 -8.31
CA LEU A 51 15.17 -5.63 -8.55
C LEU A 51 14.29 -6.72 -9.19
N ASN A 52 14.90 -7.60 -9.98
CA ASN A 52 14.23 -8.73 -10.63
C ASN A 52 14.21 -10.00 -9.77
N THR A 53 14.65 -9.94 -8.51
CA THR A 53 14.60 -11.07 -7.57
C THR A 53 13.21 -11.20 -6.92
N VAL A 54 12.66 -12.42 -6.93
CA VAL A 54 11.38 -12.73 -6.27
C VAL A 54 11.50 -12.79 -4.74
N TYR A 55 10.59 -12.13 -4.01
CA TYR A 55 10.65 -12.07 -2.53
C TYR A 55 10.28 -13.40 -1.85
N ARG A 56 9.52 -14.25 -2.54
CA ARG A 56 9.19 -15.62 -2.12
C ARG A 56 8.86 -16.50 -3.32
N LYS A 57 8.79 -17.81 -3.11
CA LYS A 57 8.30 -18.78 -4.11
C LYS A 57 6.89 -18.36 -4.57
N ASP A 58 6.67 -18.35 -5.89
CA ASP A 58 5.43 -17.93 -6.55
C ASP A 58 4.97 -16.51 -6.14
N GLY A 59 5.92 -15.67 -5.73
CA GLY A 59 5.73 -14.27 -5.37
C GLY A 59 6.12 -13.33 -6.51
N TRP A 60 6.07 -12.04 -6.21
CA TRP A 60 6.49 -10.97 -7.11
C TRP A 60 7.97 -10.65 -6.96
N THR A 61 8.56 -10.05 -8.00
CA THR A 61 9.88 -9.41 -7.89
C THR A 61 9.80 -8.14 -7.04
N ILE A 62 10.94 -7.65 -6.55
CA ILE A 62 11.01 -6.35 -5.87
C ILE A 62 10.40 -5.24 -6.76
N ARG A 63 10.75 -5.22 -8.05
CA ARG A 63 10.19 -4.27 -9.04
C ARG A 63 8.67 -4.31 -9.08
N GLN A 64 8.08 -5.50 -9.23
CA GLN A 64 6.64 -5.67 -9.27
C GLN A 64 5.95 -5.20 -7.97
N VAL A 65 6.56 -5.46 -6.80
CA VAL A 65 6.03 -4.97 -5.51
C VAL A 65 6.01 -3.44 -5.47
N ILE A 66 7.06 -2.77 -5.94
CA ILE A 66 7.15 -1.30 -5.95
C ILE A 66 6.08 -0.68 -6.85
N HIS A 67 5.90 -1.23 -8.07
CA HIS A 67 4.85 -0.77 -8.97
C HIS A 67 3.45 -1.04 -8.41
N HIS A 68 3.21 -2.22 -7.83
CA HIS A 68 1.95 -2.53 -7.15
C HIS A 68 1.63 -1.55 -6.02
N CYS A 69 2.62 -1.13 -5.23
CA CYS A 69 2.41 -0.11 -4.21
C CYS A 69 1.84 1.17 -4.82
N TYR A 70 2.39 1.66 -5.94
CA TYR A 70 1.85 2.83 -6.63
C TYR A 70 0.40 2.58 -7.11
N ASP A 71 0.15 1.47 -7.80
CA ASP A 71 -1.17 1.16 -8.36
C ASP A 71 -2.24 1.02 -7.29
N SER A 72 -1.93 0.28 -6.22
CA SER A 72 -2.82 0.06 -5.08
C SER A 72 -3.15 1.36 -4.36
N HIS A 73 -2.14 2.19 -4.12
CA HIS A 73 -2.31 3.45 -3.39
C HIS A 73 -3.05 4.48 -4.25
N HIS A 74 -2.83 4.49 -5.57
CA HIS A 74 -3.57 5.35 -6.50
C HIS A 74 -5.06 4.98 -6.50
N ASN A 75 -5.39 3.69 -6.57
CA ASN A 75 -6.77 3.22 -6.43
C ASN A 75 -7.37 3.65 -5.09
N SER A 76 -6.62 3.53 -3.98
CA SER A 76 -7.11 3.96 -2.66
C SER A 76 -7.41 5.45 -2.60
N TYR A 77 -6.49 6.29 -3.08
CA TYR A 77 -6.69 7.74 -3.10
C TYR A 77 -7.96 8.12 -3.87
N THR A 78 -8.23 7.44 -4.99
CA THR A 78 -9.48 7.60 -5.75
C THR A 78 -10.71 7.20 -4.92
N ARG A 79 -10.65 6.09 -4.17
CA ARG A 79 -11.74 5.68 -3.26
C ARG A 79 -12.01 6.71 -2.17
N PHE A 80 -10.97 7.34 -1.62
CA PHE A 80 -11.12 8.46 -0.70
C PHE A 80 -11.89 9.61 -1.34
N LYS A 81 -11.57 9.97 -2.59
CA LYS A 81 -12.31 11.02 -3.30
C LYS A 81 -13.78 10.67 -3.49
N TRP A 82 -14.08 9.46 -3.96
CA TRP A 82 -15.46 9.00 -4.12
C TRP A 82 -16.23 9.03 -2.81
N ALA A 83 -15.73 8.39 -1.74
CA ALA A 83 -16.42 8.36 -0.45
C ALA A 83 -16.64 9.75 0.16
N LEU A 84 -15.79 10.73 -0.16
CA LEU A 84 -15.95 12.10 0.33
C LEU A 84 -17.03 12.89 -0.42
N THR A 85 -17.32 12.51 -1.66
CA THR A 85 -18.17 13.27 -2.60
C THR A 85 -19.46 12.56 -3.01
N GLU A 86 -19.58 11.27 -2.70
CA GLU A 86 -20.72 10.40 -3.05
C GLU A 86 -21.24 9.71 -1.78
N ASP A 87 -22.49 9.28 -1.81
CA ASP A 87 -23.12 8.56 -0.70
C ASP A 87 -22.85 7.05 -0.85
N GLU A 88 -22.05 6.50 0.07
CA GLU A 88 -21.64 5.08 0.13
C GLU A 88 -21.33 4.43 -1.25
N PRO A 89 -20.42 5.01 -2.06
CA PRO A 89 -20.22 4.54 -3.43
C PRO A 89 -19.67 3.10 -3.47
N VAL A 90 -20.18 2.29 -4.40
CA VAL A 90 -19.62 0.98 -4.72
C VAL A 90 -18.35 1.18 -5.54
N ILE A 91 -17.20 0.77 -5.00
CA ILE A 91 -15.92 0.99 -5.67
C ILE A 91 -15.65 -0.04 -6.76
N LYS A 92 -14.86 0.35 -7.75
CA LYS A 92 -14.33 -0.59 -8.74
C LYS A 92 -13.15 -1.36 -8.16
N THR A 93 -13.21 -2.69 -8.22
CA THR A 93 -12.06 -3.56 -7.92
C THR A 93 -11.17 -3.71 -9.15
N TYR A 94 -9.92 -4.11 -8.92
CA TYR A 94 -8.97 -4.41 -9.98
C TYR A 94 -8.25 -5.71 -9.65
N ASN A 95 -7.81 -6.42 -10.69
CA ASN A 95 -7.09 -7.67 -10.52
C ASN A 95 -5.59 -7.38 -10.40
N GLU A 96 -5.11 -7.21 -9.16
CA GLU A 96 -3.71 -6.90 -8.85
C GLU A 96 -2.71 -7.88 -9.49
N LYS A 97 -3.07 -9.18 -9.58
CA LYS A 97 -2.19 -10.19 -10.19
C LYS A 97 -2.06 -9.99 -11.70
N LYS A 98 -3.15 -9.61 -12.37
CA LYS A 98 -3.13 -9.30 -13.81
C LYS A 98 -2.39 -7.99 -14.07
N TRP A 99 -2.55 -6.97 -13.22
CA TRP A 99 -1.81 -5.72 -13.32
C TRP A 99 -0.30 -5.97 -13.13
N ALA A 100 0.07 -6.69 -12.08
CA ALA A 100 1.47 -7.07 -11.84
C ALA A 100 2.09 -7.92 -12.97
N ALA A 101 1.27 -8.54 -13.81
CA ALA A 101 1.73 -9.34 -14.95
C ALA A 101 1.99 -8.52 -16.22
N LEU A 102 1.60 -7.25 -16.27
CA LEU A 102 1.79 -6.36 -17.41
C LEU A 102 3.28 -6.05 -17.64
N PHE A 103 3.60 -5.64 -18.88
CA PHE A 103 4.99 -5.44 -19.30
C PHE A 103 5.64 -4.28 -18.54
N ASP A 104 4.91 -3.20 -18.28
CA ASP A 104 5.38 -2.02 -17.57
C ASP A 104 5.69 -2.37 -16.10
N THR A 105 4.81 -3.10 -15.42
CA THR A 105 5.07 -3.56 -14.05
C THR A 105 6.26 -4.53 -13.95
N LYS A 106 6.54 -5.29 -15.03
CA LYS A 106 7.66 -6.25 -15.05
C LYS A 106 9.00 -5.64 -15.42
N GLN A 107 9.04 -4.51 -16.13
CA GLN A 107 10.28 -4.05 -16.78
C GLN A 107 10.56 -2.56 -16.60
N ALA A 108 9.56 -1.73 -16.27
CA ALA A 108 9.77 -0.30 -16.19
C ALA A 108 10.74 0.08 -15.05
N PRO A 109 11.45 1.22 -15.16
CA PRO A 109 12.26 1.73 -14.06
C PRO A 109 11.42 1.99 -12.82
N ILE A 110 11.86 1.50 -11.66
CA ILE A 110 11.14 1.66 -10.38
C ILE A 110 10.94 3.13 -9.99
N GLN A 111 11.79 4.03 -10.51
CA GLN A 111 11.72 5.47 -10.23
C GLN A 111 10.40 6.10 -10.67
N LEU A 112 9.74 5.55 -11.70
CA LEU A 112 8.41 6.01 -12.13
C LEU A 112 7.39 5.87 -11.01
N SER A 113 7.37 4.71 -10.35
CA SER A 113 6.46 4.46 -9.23
C SER A 113 6.92 5.10 -7.93
N ILE A 114 8.22 5.21 -7.66
CA ILE A 114 8.72 5.91 -6.48
C ILE A 114 8.37 7.41 -6.55
N ASN A 115 8.62 8.07 -7.69
CA ASN A 115 8.23 9.47 -7.89
C ASN A 115 6.71 9.64 -7.82
N GLY A 116 5.97 8.71 -8.45
CA GLY A 116 4.51 8.69 -8.38
C GLY A 116 3.99 8.57 -6.96
N LEU A 117 4.57 7.67 -6.15
CA LEU A 117 4.24 7.48 -4.74
C LEU A 117 4.54 8.73 -3.92
N GLN A 118 5.68 9.40 -4.14
CA GLN A 118 6.01 10.65 -3.43
C GLN A 118 4.94 11.72 -3.66
N ALA A 119 4.59 11.98 -4.92
CA ALA A 119 3.56 12.97 -5.25
C ALA A 119 2.16 12.56 -4.76
N LEU A 120 1.81 11.29 -4.93
CA LEU A 120 0.51 10.75 -4.52
C LEU A 120 0.34 10.83 -3.00
N HIS A 121 1.32 10.38 -2.23
CA HIS A 121 1.26 10.38 -0.77
C HIS A 121 1.27 11.79 -0.20
N ALA A 122 2.03 12.73 -0.79
CA ALA A 122 1.95 14.13 -0.38
C ALA A 122 0.52 14.68 -0.52
N LYS A 123 -0.14 14.44 -1.65
CA LYS A 123 -1.54 14.84 -1.86
C LYS A 123 -2.51 14.11 -0.94
N TRP A 124 -2.26 12.82 -0.68
CA TRP A 124 -3.14 11.99 0.15
C TRP A 124 -3.02 12.36 1.63
N VAL A 125 -1.81 12.56 2.15
CA VAL A 125 -1.57 13.05 3.51
C VAL A 125 -2.19 14.42 3.70
N TYR A 126 -2.01 15.35 2.74
CA TYR A 126 -2.65 16.66 2.80
C TYR A 126 -4.18 16.57 2.87
N LEU A 127 -4.77 15.62 2.15
CA LEU A 127 -6.21 15.32 2.26
C LEU A 127 -6.57 14.80 3.65
N LEU A 128 -5.84 13.79 4.15
CA LEU A 128 -6.10 13.16 5.46
C LEU A 128 -5.99 14.16 6.62
N GLU A 129 -5.02 15.07 6.57
CA GLU A 129 -4.81 16.11 7.59
C GLU A 129 -5.92 17.17 7.59
N GLY A 130 -6.57 17.40 6.43
CA GLY A 130 -7.69 18.33 6.29
C GLY A 130 -9.07 17.74 6.57
N MET A 131 -9.18 16.42 6.75
CA MET A 131 -10.46 15.75 6.98
C MET A 131 -11.00 15.95 8.40
N THR A 132 -12.31 16.17 8.51
CA THR A 132 -12.98 16.25 9.82
C THR A 132 -13.22 14.87 10.42
N PRO A 133 -13.51 14.76 11.73
CA PRO A 133 -13.93 13.49 12.33
C PRO A 133 -15.16 12.86 11.67
N ASN A 134 -16.04 13.64 11.04
CA ASN A 134 -17.19 13.11 10.31
C ASN A 134 -16.82 12.62 8.91
N ASP A 135 -15.85 13.24 8.23
CA ASP A 135 -15.34 12.73 6.95
C ASP A 135 -14.73 11.34 7.11
N PHE A 136 -14.00 11.09 8.20
CA PHE A 136 -13.44 9.77 8.50
C PHE A 136 -14.49 8.67 8.74
N LYS A 137 -15.74 9.06 9.05
CA LYS A 137 -16.86 8.12 9.20
C LYS A 137 -17.54 7.79 7.88
N LYS A 138 -17.31 8.57 6.82
CA LYS A 138 -17.82 8.25 5.49
C LYS A 138 -17.24 6.93 5.01
N THR A 139 -18.01 6.22 4.21
CA THR A 139 -17.77 4.84 3.81
C THR A 139 -17.79 4.72 2.29
N PHE A 140 -17.15 3.66 1.81
CA PHE A 140 -17.42 3.12 0.48
C PHE A 140 -17.76 1.64 0.61
N VAL A 141 -18.42 1.09 -0.40
CA VAL A 141 -18.77 -0.33 -0.44
C VAL A 141 -17.79 -1.08 -1.32
N HIS A 142 -17.11 -2.08 -0.74
CA HIS A 142 -16.32 -3.04 -1.49
C HIS A 142 -17.27 -4.10 -2.09
N PRO A 143 -17.27 -4.33 -3.41
CA PRO A 143 -18.26 -5.20 -4.05
C PRO A 143 -18.09 -6.68 -3.68
N ASP A 144 -16.87 -7.11 -3.34
CA ASP A 144 -16.65 -8.44 -2.78
C ASP A 144 -17.20 -8.44 -1.35
N GLY A 145 -18.32 -9.13 -1.14
CA GLY A 145 -18.95 -9.27 0.18
C GLY A 145 -19.87 -8.12 0.62
N ASN A 146 -20.01 -7.06 -0.19
CA ASN A 146 -20.78 -5.85 0.14
C ASN A 146 -20.31 -5.23 1.48
N GLU A 147 -18.99 -5.17 1.67
CA GLU A 147 -18.37 -4.69 2.90
C GLU A 147 -18.30 -3.16 2.90
N HIS A 148 -18.84 -2.53 3.96
CA HIS A 148 -18.74 -1.09 4.14
C HIS A 148 -17.44 -0.76 4.86
N VAL A 149 -16.54 -0.04 4.18
CA VAL A 149 -15.23 0.33 4.71
C VAL A 149 -15.21 1.82 4.97
N SER A 150 -15.04 2.22 6.23
CA SER A 150 -14.89 3.64 6.59
C SER A 150 -13.56 4.20 6.11
N LEU A 151 -13.48 5.50 5.87
CA LEU A 151 -12.21 6.15 5.51
C LEU A 151 -11.18 6.06 6.64
N ALA A 152 -11.60 6.04 7.91
CA ALA A 152 -10.70 5.80 9.04
C ALA A 152 -10.09 4.39 8.98
N GLU A 153 -10.91 3.37 8.71
CA GLU A 153 -10.47 1.98 8.55
C GLU A 153 -9.54 1.83 7.35
N ASN A 154 -9.91 2.40 6.20
CA ASN A 154 -9.09 2.33 4.99
C ASN A 154 -7.72 3.02 5.19
N THR A 155 -7.66 4.09 6.00
CA THR A 155 -6.37 4.70 6.40
C THR A 155 -5.48 3.70 7.14
N GLY A 156 -6.04 2.94 8.09
CA GLY A 156 -5.30 1.91 8.82
C GLY A 156 -4.90 0.72 7.95
N ILE A 157 -5.78 0.27 7.04
CA ILE A 157 -5.48 -0.80 6.08
C ILE A 157 -4.28 -0.40 5.21
N TYR A 158 -4.24 0.84 4.70
CA TYR A 158 -3.16 1.29 3.84
C TYR A 158 -1.87 1.63 4.59
N ALA A 159 -1.94 2.03 5.86
CA ALA A 159 -0.76 2.10 6.71
C ALA A 159 -0.14 0.70 6.92
N TRP A 160 -0.96 -0.33 7.17
CA TRP A 160 -0.48 -1.71 7.19
C TRP A 160 0.08 -2.15 5.83
N HIS A 161 -0.58 -1.83 4.72
CA HIS A 161 -0.15 -2.20 3.37
C HIS A 161 1.24 -1.62 3.03
N CYS A 162 1.50 -0.38 3.44
CA CYS A 162 2.81 0.26 3.35
C CYS A 162 3.88 -0.56 4.06
N GLU A 163 3.72 -0.82 5.36
CA GLU A 163 4.70 -1.57 6.16
C GLU A 163 4.82 -3.02 5.70
N HIS A 164 3.73 -3.63 5.22
CA HIS A 164 3.68 -5.00 4.74
C HIS A 164 4.58 -5.21 3.51
N HIS A 165 4.43 -4.36 2.48
CA HIS A 165 5.25 -4.48 1.28
C HIS A 165 6.67 -3.96 1.49
N PHE A 166 6.86 -2.98 2.37
CA PHE A 166 8.21 -2.63 2.83
C PHE A 166 8.90 -3.84 3.44
N ALA A 167 8.22 -4.58 4.33
CA ALA A 167 8.77 -5.77 4.97
C ALA A 167 9.09 -6.90 3.98
N HIS A 168 8.29 -7.10 2.93
CA HIS A 168 8.63 -8.08 1.87
C HIS A 168 9.99 -7.79 1.23
N ILE A 169 10.24 -6.53 0.89
CA ILE A 169 11.49 -6.12 0.26
C ILE A 169 12.62 -6.20 1.29
N PHE A 170 12.46 -5.54 2.44
CA PHE A 170 13.48 -5.46 3.48
C PHE A 170 13.97 -6.84 3.93
N LEU A 171 13.07 -7.77 4.21
CA LEU A 171 13.44 -9.12 4.66
C LEU A 171 14.13 -9.93 3.56
N LEU A 172 13.77 -9.72 2.28
CA LEU A 172 14.51 -10.32 1.17
C LEU A 172 15.94 -9.76 1.11
N LEU A 173 16.10 -8.43 1.18
CA LEU A 173 17.42 -7.79 1.14
C LEU A 173 18.29 -8.29 2.31
N GLN A 174 17.73 -8.35 3.52
CA GLN A 174 18.43 -8.86 4.71
C GLN A 174 18.84 -10.33 4.53
N LYS A 175 17.94 -11.18 4.04
CA LYS A 175 18.24 -12.61 3.75
C LYS A 175 19.34 -12.77 2.71
N LYS A 176 19.44 -11.84 1.77
CA LYS A 176 20.47 -11.82 0.71
C LYS A 176 21.74 -11.05 1.10
N GLN A 177 21.79 -10.47 2.31
CA GLN A 177 22.89 -9.65 2.81
C GLN A 177 23.19 -8.44 1.91
N TRP A 178 22.13 -7.83 1.37
CA TRP A 178 22.21 -6.59 0.58
C TRP A 178 21.99 -5.32 1.42
N VAL A 179 21.54 -5.50 2.66
CA VAL A 179 21.41 -4.49 3.72
C VAL A 179 21.81 -5.10 5.06
#